data_AF-A0A7U4PBB9-F1
#
_entry.id   AF-A0A7U4PBB9-F1
#
_cell.length_a   1.000
_cell.length_b   1.000
_cell.length_c   1.000
_cell.angle_alpha   90.00
_cell.angle_beta   90.00
_cell.angle_gamma   90.00
#
_symmetry.space_group_name_H-M   'P 1'
#
loop_
_entity.id
_entity.type
_entity.pdbx_description
1 polymer ?
#
loop_
_entity_poly.entity_id
_entity_poly.type
_entity_poly.pdbx_seq_one_letter_code
_entity_poly.pdbx_strand_id
1 'polypeptide(L)'
;MSTISIAAATVPELAEGEIYVGVVANTAGQLHHVILLPGDNDDASWQAQMDWAKSIGGDLPTRIEHLFLLANHRDQFEPDAYWSNEPDTDPSYSGWAWYQYFTNGLQDGYHQSLELRARAVRRLSI
;
A
#
# COMPACT_ATOMS: atom_id res chain seq x y z
N MET A 1 -14.62 -30.04 -2.31
CA MET A 1 -14.46 -28.79 -1.54
C MET A 1 -13.18 -28.89 -0.75
N SER A 2 -12.14 -28.16 -1.11
CA SER A 2 -10.95 -28.05 -0.27
C SER A 2 -11.20 -26.96 0.76
N THR A 3 -11.31 -27.34 2.03
CA THR A 3 -11.33 -26.40 3.15
C THR A 3 -9.92 -25.90 3.39
N ILE A 4 -9.69 -24.60 3.18
CA ILE A 4 -8.47 -23.94 3.66
C ILE A 4 -8.71 -23.59 5.13
N SER A 5 -8.01 -24.27 6.04
CA SER A 5 -7.97 -23.88 7.44
C SER A 5 -6.92 -22.78 7.58
N ILE A 6 -7.35 -21.53 7.76
CA ILE A 6 -6.43 -20.44 8.09
C ILE A 6 -6.08 -20.61 9.58
N ALA A 7 -4.84 -20.99 9.87
CA ALA A 7 -4.35 -20.97 11.25
C ALA A 7 -4.44 -19.53 11.77
N ALA A 8 -4.76 -19.35 13.06
CA ALA A 8 -4.76 -18.01 13.67
C ALA A 8 -3.35 -17.41 13.52
N ALA A 9 -3.19 -16.47 12.59
CA ALA A 9 -1.92 -15.78 12.37
C ALA A 9 -1.63 -14.92 13.60
N THR A 10 -0.47 -15.12 14.22
CA THR A 10 -0.03 -14.29 15.34
C THR A 10 0.42 -12.94 14.80
N VAL A 11 0.03 -11.85 15.44
CA VAL A 11 0.48 -10.51 15.04
C VAL A 11 2.01 -10.44 15.20
N PRO A 12 2.77 -10.00 14.18
CA PRO A 12 4.21 -9.91 14.26
C PRO A 12 4.65 -8.81 15.24
N GLU A 13 5.91 -8.87 15.68
CA GLU A 13 6.51 -7.79 16.45
C GLU A 13 6.55 -6.50 15.62
N LEU A 14 6.21 -5.39 16.26
CA LEU A 14 6.18 -4.05 15.67
C LEU A 14 7.31 -3.21 16.25
N ALA A 15 8.00 -2.47 15.39
CA ALA A 15 8.92 -1.41 15.80
C ALA A 15 8.14 -0.18 16.28
N GLU A 16 8.84 0.76 16.92
CA GLU A 16 8.24 2.01 17.40
C GLU A 16 7.60 2.79 16.23
N GLY A 17 6.34 3.19 16.41
CA GLY A 17 5.57 3.95 15.41
C GLY A 17 4.96 3.12 14.28
N GLU A 18 5.23 1.82 14.21
CA GLU A 18 4.57 0.95 13.23
C GLU A 18 3.12 0.62 13.63
N ILE A 19 2.26 0.50 12.61
CA ILE A 19 0.85 0.16 12.79
C ILE A 19 0.57 -1.14 12.06
N TYR A 20 0.06 -2.14 12.78
CA TYR A 20 -0.40 -3.37 12.16
C TYR A 20 -1.70 -3.13 11.39
N VAL A 21 -1.69 -3.41 10.08
CA VAL A 21 -2.84 -3.18 9.19
C VAL A 21 -3.70 -4.44 9.09
N GLY A 22 -3.08 -5.61 8.96
CA GLY A 22 -3.79 -6.88 8.85
C GLY A 22 -3.07 -7.92 7.99
N VAL A 23 -3.83 -8.93 7.57
CA VAL A 23 -3.37 -9.97 6.65
C VAL A 23 -4.05 -9.78 5.30
N VAL A 24 -3.27 -9.79 4.23
CA VAL A 24 -3.77 -9.76 2.85
C VAL A 24 -3.42 -11.10 2.19
N ALA A 25 -4.30 -11.57 1.31
CA ALA A 25 -4.12 -12.77 0.52
C ALA A 25 -4.05 -12.43 -0.97
N ASN A 26 -3.18 -13.11 -1.72
CA ASN A 26 -3.24 -13.08 -3.17
C ASN A 26 -4.11 -14.22 -3.74
N THR A 27 -4.30 -14.23 -5.06
CA THR A 27 -5.13 -15.24 -5.75
C THR A 27 -4.55 -16.66 -5.72
N ALA A 28 -3.26 -16.80 -5.39
CA ALA A 28 -2.63 -18.11 -5.14
C ALA A 28 -2.83 -18.60 -3.69
N GLY A 29 -3.52 -17.82 -2.85
CA GLY A 29 -3.76 -18.13 -1.44
C GLY A 29 -2.53 -17.88 -0.54
N GLN A 30 -1.50 -17.19 -1.04
CA GLN A 30 -0.36 -16.78 -0.23
C GLN A 30 -0.79 -15.62 0.66
N LEU A 31 -0.48 -15.72 1.94
CA LEU A 31 -0.85 -14.74 2.95
C LEU A 31 0.39 -13.95 3.38
N HIS A 32 0.20 -12.66 3.63
CA HIS A 32 1.24 -11.82 4.25
C HIS A 32 0.61 -10.83 5.22
N HIS A 33 1.35 -10.55 6.30
CA HIS A 33 1.08 -9.42 7.17
C HIS A 33 1.45 -8.12 6.45
N VAL A 34 0.66 -7.08 6.70
CA VAL A 34 0.89 -5.71 6.24
C VAL A 34 1.08 -4.84 7.47
N ILE A 35 2.19 -4.11 7.51
CA ILE A 35 2.54 -3.19 8.57
C ILE A 35 2.81 -1.82 7.94
N LEU A 36 2.08 -0.80 8.38
CA LEU A 36 2.30 0.58 7.98
C LEU A 36 3.52 1.13 8.74
N LEU A 37 4.49 1.65 8.00
CA LEU A 37 5.68 2.28 8.56
C LEU A 37 5.37 3.71 9.03
N PRO A 38 6.08 4.22 10.05
CA PRO A 38 5.95 5.60 10.47
C PRO A 38 6.40 6.58 9.37
N GLY A 39 5.77 7.75 9.35
CA GLY A 39 6.08 8.84 8.42
C GLY A 39 5.36 8.76 7.08
N ASP A 40 5.43 9.87 6.35
CA ASP A 40 4.92 10.07 5.00
C ASP A 40 5.96 10.83 4.16
N ASN A 41 5.70 10.92 2.86
CA ASN A 41 6.45 11.81 1.97
C ASN A 41 5.45 12.73 1.25
N ASP A 42 5.85 13.98 1.12
CA ASP A 42 5.12 14.97 0.33
C ASP A 42 5.10 14.59 -1.16
N ASP A 43 4.41 15.40 -1.96
CA ASP A 43 4.15 15.15 -3.36
C ASP A 43 5.44 14.93 -4.17
N ALA A 44 5.52 13.81 -4.86
CA ALA A 44 6.62 13.49 -5.76
C ALA A 44 6.18 12.51 -6.85
N SER A 45 6.97 12.43 -7.93
CA SER A 45 6.78 11.45 -9.00
C SER A 45 6.71 10.02 -8.45
N TRP A 46 5.99 9.13 -9.14
CA TRP A 46 5.79 7.75 -8.72
C TRP A 46 7.13 7.03 -8.44
N GLN A 47 8.11 7.17 -9.33
CA GLN A 47 9.42 6.54 -9.15
C GLN A 47 10.16 7.08 -7.91
N ALA A 48 10.09 8.39 -7.67
CA ALA A 48 10.68 8.99 -6.47
C ALA A 48 10.02 8.46 -5.19
N GLN A 49 8.70 8.21 -5.22
CA GLN A 49 7.99 7.63 -4.08
C GLN A 49 8.32 6.16 -3.86
N MET A 50 8.45 5.37 -4.93
CA MET A 50 8.94 3.99 -4.84
C MET A 50 10.34 3.93 -4.21
N ASP A 51 11.22 4.85 -4.59
CA ASP A 51 12.59 4.92 -4.05
C ASP A 51 12.62 5.41 -2.60
N TRP A 52 11.78 6.39 -2.25
CA TRP A 52 11.60 6.82 -0.86
C TRP A 52 11.12 5.68 0.04
N ALA A 53 10.07 4.96 -0.38
CA ALA A 53 9.52 3.86 0.42
C ALA A 53 10.59 2.76 0.66
N LYS A 54 11.36 2.42 -0.36
CA LYS A 54 12.50 1.48 -0.24
C LYS A 54 13.58 1.99 0.71
N SER A 55 13.87 3.29 0.69
CA SER A 55 14.91 3.89 1.55
C SER A 55 14.63 3.74 3.04
N ILE A 56 13.35 3.62 3.42
CA ILE A 56 12.91 3.38 4.79
C ILE A 56 12.56 1.91 5.06
N GLY A 57 12.97 1.00 4.16
CA GLY A 57 12.78 -0.44 4.32
C GLY A 57 11.37 -0.95 4.00
N GLY A 58 10.57 -0.15 3.31
CA GLY A 58 9.22 -0.49 2.89
C GLY A 58 9.02 -0.48 1.38
N ASP A 59 7.75 -0.41 1.01
CA ASP A 59 7.24 -0.30 -0.35
C ASP A 59 5.94 0.49 -0.32
N LEU A 60 5.50 1.06 -1.45
CA LEU A 60 4.18 1.69 -1.48
C LEU A 60 3.08 0.63 -1.28
N PRO A 61 1.92 0.98 -0.70
CA PRO A 61 0.79 0.08 -0.60
C PRO A 61 0.31 -0.39 -1.97
N THR A 62 -0.13 -1.65 -2.04
CA THR A 62 -0.96 -2.13 -3.16
C THR A 62 -2.33 -1.45 -3.10
N ARG A 63 -3.10 -1.57 -4.18
CA ARG A 63 -4.48 -1.07 -4.23
C ARG A 63 -5.37 -1.72 -3.18
N ILE A 64 -5.20 -3.01 -2.92
CA ILE A 64 -5.97 -3.72 -1.89
C ILE A 64 -5.58 -3.23 -0.50
N GLU A 65 -4.28 -3.04 -0.24
CA GLU A 65 -3.79 -2.53 1.04
C GLU A 65 -4.28 -1.10 1.31
N HIS A 66 -4.34 -0.26 0.28
CA HIS A 66 -4.94 1.08 0.37
C HIS A 66 -6.40 1.07 0.83
N LEU A 67 -7.20 0.09 0.42
CA LEU A 67 -8.58 -0.05 0.90
C LEU A 67 -8.63 -0.40 2.39
N PHE A 68 -7.74 -1.27 2.86
CA PHE A 68 -7.61 -1.60 4.29
C PHE A 68 -7.19 -0.38 5.11
N LEU A 69 -6.21 0.36 4.62
CA LEU A 69 -5.70 1.58 5.24
C LEU A 69 -6.79 2.65 5.34
N LEU A 70 -7.55 2.87 4.27
CA LEU A 70 -8.68 3.80 4.28
C LEU A 70 -9.79 3.34 5.24
N ALA A 71 -10.14 2.06 5.25
CA ALA A 71 -11.25 1.59 6.07
C ALA A 71 -10.94 1.62 7.57
N ASN A 72 -9.69 1.37 7.97
CA ASN A 72 -9.34 1.11 9.37
C ASN A 72 -8.35 2.12 9.98
N HIS A 73 -7.63 2.88 9.14
CA HIS A 73 -6.53 3.75 9.56
C HIS A 73 -6.58 5.11 8.85
N ARG A 74 -7.78 5.58 8.48
CA ARG A 74 -7.93 6.84 7.74
C ARG A 74 -7.38 8.05 8.47
N ASP A 75 -7.43 8.04 9.80
CA ASP A 75 -6.85 9.04 10.68
C ASP A 75 -5.33 9.21 10.53
N GLN A 76 -4.66 8.23 9.90
CA GLN A 76 -3.23 8.27 9.61
C GLN A 76 -2.90 8.99 8.28
N PHE A 77 -3.89 9.47 7.53
CA PHE A 77 -3.72 10.02 6.19
C PHE A 77 -4.39 11.38 6.04
N GLU A 78 -3.68 12.29 5.38
CA GLU A 78 -4.28 13.53 4.88
C GLU A 78 -5.39 13.24 3.85
N PRO A 79 -6.39 14.15 3.72
CA PRO A 79 -7.44 14.06 2.70
C PRO A 79 -6.92 14.31 1.28
N ASP A 80 -5.98 13.48 0.80
CA ASP A 80 -5.27 13.65 -0.46
C ASP A 80 -5.07 12.33 -1.25
N ALA A 81 -4.43 12.39 -2.42
CA ALA A 81 -4.06 11.26 -3.25
C ALA A 81 -2.69 10.68 -2.87
N TYR A 82 -2.63 9.35 -2.81
CA TYR A 82 -1.42 8.59 -2.49
C TYR A 82 -1.11 7.55 -3.56
N TRP A 83 0.14 7.53 -4.02
CA TRP A 83 0.61 6.53 -5.00
C TRP A 83 0.54 5.10 -4.46
N SER A 84 0.12 4.15 -5.30
CA SER A 84 0.27 2.72 -5.07
C SER A 84 1.56 2.19 -5.70
N ASN A 85 2.06 1.03 -5.27
CA ASN A 85 3.19 0.36 -5.93
C ASN A 85 2.82 -0.31 -7.28
N GLU A 86 1.56 -0.22 -7.70
CA GLU A 86 1.05 -0.87 -8.91
C GLU A 86 1.15 0.07 -10.12
N PRO A 87 2.02 -0.21 -11.12
CA PRO A 87 1.95 0.47 -12.41
C PRO A 87 0.69 0.04 -13.17
N ASP A 88 0.24 0.86 -14.12
CA ASP A 88 -0.76 0.41 -15.08
C ASP A 88 -0.11 -0.55 -16.09
N THR A 89 -0.78 -1.68 -16.35
CA THR A 89 -0.29 -2.74 -17.24
C THR A 89 -0.97 -2.75 -18.60
N ASP A 90 -2.00 -1.93 -18.82
CA ASP A 90 -2.61 -1.78 -20.13
C ASP A 90 -1.61 -1.08 -21.09
N PRO A 91 -1.40 -1.61 -22.32
CA PRO A 91 -0.45 -1.03 -23.27
C PRO A 91 -0.67 0.46 -23.56
N SER A 92 -1.91 0.95 -23.48
CA SER A 92 -2.24 2.36 -23.72
C SER A 92 -1.88 3.30 -22.56
N TYR A 93 -1.56 2.74 -21.39
CA TYR A 93 -1.21 3.46 -20.16
C TYR A 93 0.26 3.21 -19.75
N SER A 94 1.14 2.96 -20.73
CA SER A 94 2.58 2.90 -20.48
C SER A 94 3.07 4.18 -19.79
N GLY A 95 3.77 4.02 -18.67
CA GLY A 95 4.23 5.14 -17.84
C GLY A 95 3.17 5.69 -16.88
N TRP A 96 2.07 4.97 -16.64
CA TRP A 96 1.08 5.31 -15.63
C TRP A 96 1.20 4.40 -14.40
N ALA A 97 0.65 4.86 -13.29
CA ALA A 97 0.52 4.10 -12.06
C ALA A 97 -0.81 4.38 -11.37
N TRP A 98 -1.20 3.48 -10.48
CA TRP A 98 -2.42 3.62 -9.70
C TRP A 98 -2.18 4.46 -8.45
N TYR A 99 -3.20 5.18 -8.02
CA TYR A 99 -3.23 5.92 -6.76
C TYR A 99 -4.61 5.81 -6.10
N GLN A 100 -4.72 6.22 -4.83
CA GLN A 100 -6.00 6.30 -4.12
C GLN A 100 -6.18 7.66 -3.44
N TYR A 101 -7.36 8.25 -3.58
CA TYR A 101 -7.79 9.38 -2.75
C TYR A 101 -8.24 8.89 -1.36
N PHE A 102 -7.61 9.41 -0.31
CA PHE A 102 -8.01 9.13 1.07
C PHE A 102 -9.22 9.96 1.52
N THR A 103 -9.76 10.85 0.71
CA THR A 103 -11.04 11.53 1.00
C THR A 103 -12.26 10.63 0.84
N ASN A 104 -12.28 9.79 -0.21
CA ASN A 104 -13.47 9.04 -0.62
C ASN A 104 -13.17 7.61 -1.08
N GLY A 105 -11.90 7.20 -1.17
CA GLY A 105 -11.49 5.87 -1.62
C GLY A 105 -11.51 5.63 -3.12
N LEU A 106 -11.71 6.68 -3.93
CA LEU A 106 -11.57 6.56 -5.38
C LEU A 106 -10.13 6.11 -5.70
N GLN A 107 -10.03 5.05 -6.49
CA GLN A 107 -8.78 4.61 -7.11
C GLN A 107 -8.82 4.96 -8.60
N ASP A 108 -7.72 5.52 -9.09
CA ASP A 108 -7.57 5.92 -10.49
C ASP A 108 -6.11 5.79 -10.92
N GLY A 109 -5.86 5.92 -12.23
CA GLY A 109 -4.54 5.93 -12.83
C GLY A 109 -4.11 7.33 -13.25
N TYR A 110 -2.82 7.62 -13.15
CA TYR A 110 -2.24 8.82 -13.77
C TYR A 110 -0.81 8.56 -14.25
N HIS A 111 -0.31 9.41 -15.14
CA HIS A 111 1.08 9.37 -15.57
C HIS A 111 2.03 9.51 -14.37
N GLN A 112 3.08 8.68 -14.34
CA GLN A 112 4.04 8.55 -13.22
C GLN A 112 4.82 9.83 -12.91
N SER A 113 4.77 10.84 -13.79
CA SER A 113 5.36 12.16 -13.56
C SER A 113 4.49 13.08 -12.70
N LEU A 114 3.22 12.74 -12.43
CA LEU A 114 2.41 13.51 -11.49
C LEU A 114 3.01 13.38 -10.09
N GLU A 115 2.89 14.44 -9.31
CA GLU A 115 3.39 14.49 -7.95
C GLU A 115 2.22 14.21 -7.00
N LEU A 116 2.27 13.08 -6.30
CA LEU A 116 1.28 12.69 -5.27
C LEU A 116 2.04 12.21 -4.03
N ARG A 117 1.36 12.22 -2.87
CA ARG A 117 1.92 11.79 -1.58
C ARG A 117 2.25 10.29 -1.55
N ALA A 118 3.00 9.88 -0.54
CA ALA A 118 3.25 8.47 -0.27
C ALA A 118 3.21 8.10 1.21
N ARG A 119 2.81 6.85 1.45
CA ARG A 119 3.06 6.10 2.69
C ARG A 119 3.79 4.82 2.32
N ALA A 120 4.48 4.20 3.28
CA ALA A 120 5.19 2.95 3.06
C ALA A 120 4.65 1.85 3.97
N VAL A 121 4.61 0.63 3.45
CA VAL A 121 4.32 -0.58 4.20
C VAL A 121 5.49 -1.54 4.10
N ARG A 122 5.69 -2.37 5.12
CA ARG A 122 6.49 -3.60 5.02
C ARG A 122 5.58 -4.81 5.10
N ARG A 123 6.00 -5.89 4.44
CA ARG A 123 5.23 -7.14 4.34
C ARG A 123 6.02 -8.29 4.93
N LEU A 124 5.34 -9.17 5.68
CA LEU A 124 5.92 -10.39 6.22
C LEU A 124 5.07 -11.59 5.78
N SER A 125 5.67 -12.55 5.09
CA SER A 125 4.97 -13.78 4.67
C SER A 125 4.53 -14.62 5.88
N ILE A 126 3.43 -15.37 5.71
CA ILE A 126 2.87 -16.32 6.68
C ILE A 126 3.13 -17.76 6.23
#